data_AF-A0A947T9G3-F1
#
_entry.id   AF-A0A947T9G3-F1
#
_cell.length_a   1.000
_cell.length_b   1.000
_cell.length_c   1.000
_cell.angle_alpha   90.00
_cell.angle_beta   90.00
_cell.angle_gamma   90.00
#
_symmetry.space_group_name_H-M   'P 1'
#
loop_
_entity.id
_entity.type
_entity.pdbx_description
1 polymer ?
#
loop_
_entity_poly.entity_id
_entity_poly.type
_entity_poly.pdbx_seq_one_letter_code
_entity_poly.pdbx_strand_id
1 'polypeptide(L)'
;MKSLLMNATSGNKTPRQLERSIRQSTDRPMKFRRGIVAISLVGIAAMGVVSLLQTGLVRHLPDPPTKKPDFDSDKVNTSREAYSYGMPDAPLTIAAHAVTLAIAAAGPADRYRNRPWLPLLAALVALPQAAVAGRYLFHQMPKVDKAWCPWCVVDALTHFATVALTLPEALKAGRSLMPKGAI
;
A
#
# COMPACT_ATOMS: atom_id res chain seq x y z
N MET A 1 14.49 -10.47 -20.65
CA MET A 1 13.76 -10.00 -19.44
C MET A 1 13.03 -8.67 -19.64
N LYS A 2 13.72 -7.59 -20.06
CA LYS A 2 13.11 -6.27 -20.28
C LYS A 2 11.91 -6.26 -21.24
N SER A 3 12.01 -6.92 -22.40
CA SER A 3 10.91 -6.96 -23.39
C SER A 3 9.67 -7.74 -22.91
N LEU A 4 9.87 -8.84 -22.16
CA LEU A 4 8.80 -9.62 -21.55
C LEU A 4 8.02 -8.80 -20.52
N LEU A 5 8.71 -8.09 -19.63
CA LEU A 5 8.09 -7.18 -18.66
C LEU A 5 7.33 -6.04 -19.35
N MET A 6 7.90 -5.48 -20.42
CA MET A 6 7.27 -4.41 -21.19
C MET A 6 5.97 -4.91 -21.86
N ASN A 7 5.98 -6.09 -22.49
CA ASN A 7 4.78 -6.67 -23.10
C ASN A 7 3.72 -7.05 -22.05
N ALA A 8 4.15 -7.61 -20.92
CA ALA A 8 3.26 -8.00 -19.83
C ALA A 8 2.53 -6.80 -19.23
N THR A 9 3.19 -5.64 -19.09
CA THR A 9 2.63 -4.45 -18.41
C THR A 9 2.04 -3.41 -19.36
N SER A 10 2.68 -3.16 -20.51
CA SER A 10 2.32 -2.09 -21.45
C SER A 10 1.70 -2.57 -22.76
N GLY A 11 1.93 -3.84 -23.12
CA GLY A 11 1.43 -4.44 -24.35
C GLY A 11 2.05 -3.86 -25.60
N ASN A 12 1.21 -3.58 -26.58
CA ASN A 12 1.66 -3.08 -27.88
C ASN A 12 1.87 -1.54 -27.87
N LYS A 13 1.70 -0.88 -26.73
CA LYS A 13 1.95 0.57 -26.61
C LYS A 13 3.46 0.82 -26.58
N THR A 14 3.91 1.77 -27.39
CA THR A 14 5.29 2.28 -27.31
C THR A 14 5.55 2.99 -25.97
N PRO A 15 6.81 3.13 -25.52
CA PRO A 15 7.12 3.83 -24.28
C PRO A 15 6.55 5.25 -24.19
N ARG A 16 6.54 6.01 -25.29
CA ARG A 16 5.92 7.35 -25.35
C ARG A 16 4.39 7.30 -25.20
N GLN A 17 3.73 6.33 -25.83
CA GLN A 17 2.28 6.16 -25.67
C GLN A 17 1.91 5.74 -24.25
N LEU A 18 2.73 4.90 -23.60
CA LEU A 18 2.56 4.51 -22.21
C LEU A 18 2.73 5.71 -21.27
N GLU A 19 3.83 6.46 -21.43
CA GLU A 19 4.11 7.67 -20.64
C GLU A 19 2.97 8.68 -20.76
N ARG A 20 2.52 8.97 -21.98
CA ARG A 20 1.36 9.84 -22.23
C ARG A 20 0.09 9.31 -21.56
N SER A 21 -0.18 8.01 -21.64
CA SER A 21 -1.34 7.39 -21.00
C SER A 21 -1.30 7.53 -19.48
N ILE A 22 -0.14 7.34 -18.84
CA ILE A 22 0.01 7.44 -17.40
C ILE A 22 -0.08 8.90 -16.93
N ARG A 23 0.57 9.83 -17.62
CA ARG A 23 0.66 11.23 -17.18
C ARG A 23 -0.55 12.07 -17.55
N GLN A 24 -1.16 11.84 -18.72
CA GLN A 24 -2.18 12.72 -19.28
C GLN A 24 -3.60 12.16 -19.19
N SER A 25 -3.80 10.85 -18.93
CA SER A 25 -5.16 10.32 -18.77
C SER A 25 -5.88 10.99 -17.61
N THR A 26 -7.14 11.35 -17.86
CA THR A 26 -8.08 11.93 -16.89
C THR A 26 -9.11 10.91 -16.39
N ASP A 27 -8.95 9.64 -16.80
CA ASP A 27 -9.89 8.58 -16.48
C ASP A 27 -9.96 8.32 -14.98
N ARG A 28 -11.14 8.00 -14.46
CA ARG A 28 -11.36 7.73 -13.03
C ARG A 28 -10.43 6.63 -12.46
N PRO A 29 -10.20 5.48 -13.14
CA PRO A 29 -9.24 4.48 -12.66
C PRO A 29 -7.81 5.02 -12.55
N MET A 30 -7.39 5.90 -13.46
CA MET A 30 -6.06 6.51 -13.39
C MET A 30 -5.94 7.47 -12.20
N LYS A 31 -7.01 8.23 -11.89
CA LYS A 31 -7.04 9.07 -10.67
C LYS A 31 -6.88 8.25 -9.40
N PHE A 32 -7.57 7.11 -9.29
CA PHE A 32 -7.41 6.21 -8.14
C PHE A 32 -6.01 5.62 -8.04
N ARG A 33 -5.41 5.20 -9.16
CA ARG A 33 -4.02 4.73 -9.20
C ARG A 33 -3.02 5.78 -8.74
N ARG A 34 -3.19 7.04 -9.15
CA ARG A 34 -2.37 8.16 -8.64
C ARG A 34 -2.57 8.38 -7.14
N GLY A 35 -3.81 8.23 -6.67
CA GLY A 35 -4.12 8.22 -5.23
C GLY A 35 -3.35 7.14 -4.49
N ILE A 36 -3.35 5.90 -5.01
CA ILE A 36 -2.59 4.79 -4.42
C ILE A 36 -1.09 5.12 -4.39
N VAL A 37 -0.52 5.64 -5.49
CA VAL A 37 0.90 6.06 -5.50
C VAL A 37 1.19 7.10 -4.41
N ALA A 38 0.36 8.13 -4.28
CA ALA A 38 0.54 9.16 -3.25
C ALA A 38 0.43 8.57 -1.84
N ILE A 39 -0.56 7.71 -1.60
CA ILE A 39 -0.81 7.10 -0.30
C ILE A 39 0.30 6.09 0.07
N SER A 40 0.81 5.31 -0.88
CA SER A 40 1.97 4.45 -0.67
C SER A 40 3.23 5.24 -0.33
N LEU A 41 3.44 6.41 -0.95
CA LEU A 41 4.55 7.29 -0.58
C LEU A 41 4.40 7.86 0.84
N VAL A 42 3.17 8.16 1.27
CA VAL A 42 2.89 8.56 2.66
C VAL A 42 3.19 7.42 3.63
N GLY A 43 2.76 6.19 3.33
CA GLY A 43 3.09 5.00 4.13
C GLY A 43 4.59 4.75 4.22
N ILE A 44 5.30 4.84 3.09
CA ILE A 44 6.78 4.75 3.04
C ILE A 44 7.42 5.82 3.91
N ALA A 45 6.94 7.07 3.88
CA ALA A 45 7.49 8.13 4.70
C ALA A 45 7.27 7.86 6.20
N ALA A 46 6.06 7.44 6.60
CA ALA A 46 5.74 7.11 7.98
C ALA A 46 6.59 5.93 8.49
N MET A 47 6.69 4.85 7.71
CA MET A 47 7.51 3.69 8.07
C MET A 47 9.00 3.95 7.93
N GLY A 48 9.41 4.92 7.12
CA GLY A 48 10.78 5.42 7.08
C GLY A 48 11.19 6.01 8.42
N VAL A 49 10.33 6.87 9.00
CA VAL A 49 10.53 7.43 10.35
C VAL A 49 10.63 6.31 11.40
N VAL A 50 9.71 5.34 11.38
CA VAL A 50 9.77 4.20 12.32
C VAL A 50 11.01 3.34 12.12
N SER A 51 11.45 3.14 10.88
CA SER A 51 12.67 2.39 10.57
C SER A 51 13.91 3.06 11.18
N LEU A 52 13.96 4.41 11.25
CA LEU A 52 15.06 5.11 11.93
C LEU A 52 15.15 4.71 13.41
N LEU A 53 14.01 4.59 14.10
CA LEU A 53 13.97 4.16 15.49
C LEU A 53 14.39 2.68 15.60
N GLN A 54 13.78 1.80 14.82
CA GLN A 54 13.98 0.37 14.97
C GLN A 54 15.38 -0.13 14.58
N THR A 55 16.07 0.64 13.74
CA THR A 55 17.48 0.40 13.38
C THR A 55 18.47 1.11 14.31
N GLY A 56 17.97 1.91 15.27
CA GLY A 56 18.78 2.63 16.24
C GLY A 56 19.43 3.91 15.71
N LEU A 57 19.04 4.39 14.51
CA LEU A 57 19.49 5.67 13.96
C LEU A 57 18.98 6.86 14.79
N VAL A 58 17.78 6.71 15.38
CA VAL A 58 17.25 7.62 16.40
C VAL A 58 16.82 6.82 17.62
N ARG A 59 16.73 7.50 18.77
CA ARG A 59 16.33 6.87 20.04
C ARG A 59 14.89 7.15 20.46
N HIS A 60 14.26 8.14 19.83
CA HIS A 60 12.90 8.57 20.15
C HIS A 60 12.21 9.10 18.90
N LEU A 61 10.92 8.81 18.75
CA LEU A 61 10.08 9.36 17.69
C LEU A 61 9.25 10.55 18.18
N PRO A 62 8.92 11.52 17.31
CA PRO A 62 8.07 12.62 17.70
C PRO A 62 6.63 12.10 17.91
N ASP A 63 6.13 12.22 19.14
CA ASP A 63 4.75 11.92 19.50
C ASP A 63 3.94 13.19 19.82
N PRO A 64 2.64 13.24 19.47
CA PRO A 64 1.76 14.34 19.87
C PRO A 64 1.72 14.49 21.40
N PRO A 65 1.82 15.72 21.94
CA PRO A 65 1.84 15.97 23.38
C PRO A 65 0.43 15.90 24.00
N THR A 66 -0.32 14.85 23.73
CA THR A 66 -1.68 14.65 24.24
C THR A 66 -1.69 13.54 25.28
N LYS A 67 -2.38 13.77 26.41
CA LYS A 67 -2.48 12.78 27.50
C LYS A 67 -3.44 11.62 27.19
N LYS A 68 -4.35 11.80 26.23
CA LYS A 68 -5.33 10.78 25.79
C LYS A 68 -5.61 10.96 24.29
N PRO A 69 -5.45 9.92 23.47
CA PRO A 69 -4.87 8.61 23.82
C PRO A 69 -3.38 8.70 24.20
N ASP A 70 -2.86 7.67 24.88
CA ASP A 70 -1.46 7.57 25.28
C ASP A 70 -0.60 7.27 24.04
N PHE A 71 0.08 8.30 23.52
CA PHE A 71 0.97 8.16 22.37
C PHE A 71 2.39 7.90 22.84
N ASP A 72 2.85 6.68 22.56
CA ASP A 72 4.20 6.22 22.87
C ASP A 72 4.65 5.33 21.72
N SER A 73 5.13 5.98 20.66
CA SER A 73 5.62 5.32 19.46
C SER A 73 6.81 4.41 19.76
N ASP A 74 7.66 4.78 20.71
CA ASP A 74 8.85 4.02 21.04
C ASP A 74 8.47 2.67 21.65
N LYS A 75 7.55 2.66 22.62
CA LYS A 75 7.05 1.44 23.23
C LYS A 75 6.41 0.49 22.21
N VAL A 76 5.59 1.02 21.30
CA VAL A 76 4.94 0.20 20.26
C VAL A 76 5.97 -0.39 19.30
N ASN A 77 6.88 0.44 18.79
CA ASN A 77 7.82 0.05 17.73
C ASN A 77 9.07 -0.68 18.23
N THR A 78 9.31 -0.71 19.55
CA THR A 78 10.33 -1.55 20.20
C THR A 78 9.76 -2.80 20.86
N SER A 79 8.46 -3.07 20.67
CA SER A 79 7.79 -4.25 21.23
C SER A 79 8.31 -5.56 20.63
N ARG A 80 8.02 -6.69 21.28
CA ARG A 80 8.35 -8.01 20.73
C ARG A 80 7.66 -8.28 19.39
N GLU A 81 6.44 -7.78 19.22
CA GLU A 81 5.68 -7.97 17.97
C GLU A 81 6.34 -7.23 16.80
N ALA A 82 6.88 -6.03 17.05
CA ALA A 82 7.58 -5.22 16.04
C ALA A 82 8.86 -5.88 15.47
N TYR A 83 9.36 -6.94 16.12
CA TYR A 83 10.50 -7.75 15.67
C TYR A 83 10.15 -9.23 15.45
N SER A 84 8.86 -9.59 15.47
CA SER A 84 8.38 -10.98 15.43
C SER A 84 8.80 -11.77 14.18
N TYR A 85 9.09 -11.07 13.08
CA TYR A 85 9.56 -11.66 11.82
C TYR A 85 11.08 -11.89 11.76
N GLY A 86 11.79 -11.75 12.87
CA GLY A 86 13.26 -11.84 12.92
C GLY A 86 13.99 -10.62 12.37
N MET A 87 13.25 -9.56 12.05
CA MET A 87 13.74 -8.26 11.62
C MET A 87 12.71 -7.18 12.02
N PRO A 88 13.10 -5.89 12.00
CA PRO A 88 12.15 -4.80 12.19
C PRO A 88 10.99 -4.86 11.18
N ASP A 89 9.77 -4.62 11.63
CA ASP A 89 8.57 -4.65 10.79
C ASP A 89 8.46 -3.43 9.85
N ALA A 90 8.92 -2.24 10.24
CA ALA A 90 8.77 -1.04 9.42
C ALA A 90 9.47 -1.12 8.05
N PRO A 91 10.73 -1.62 7.92
CA PRO A 91 11.34 -1.89 6.62
C PRO A 91 10.57 -2.89 5.76
N LEU A 92 9.96 -3.90 6.38
CA LEU A 92 9.10 -4.86 5.67
C LEU A 92 7.85 -4.17 5.13
N THR A 93 7.25 -3.28 5.92
CA THR A 93 6.10 -2.45 5.50
C THR A 93 6.49 -1.46 4.39
N ILE A 94 7.70 -0.88 4.42
CA ILE A 94 8.23 -0.07 3.30
C ILE A 94 8.28 -0.90 2.02
N ALA A 95 8.80 -2.13 2.08
CA ALA A 95 8.83 -3.02 0.92
C ALA A 95 7.42 -3.35 0.42
N ALA A 96 6.48 -3.57 1.34
CA ALA A 96 5.08 -3.83 1.03
C ALA A 96 4.43 -2.64 0.29
N HIS A 97 4.67 -1.41 0.74
CA HIS A 97 4.22 -0.20 0.03
C HIS A 97 4.93 0.00 -1.31
N ALA A 98 6.22 -0.32 -1.41
CA ALA A 98 6.96 -0.22 -2.67
C ALA A 98 6.39 -1.16 -3.74
N VAL A 99 6.00 -2.39 -3.36
CA VAL A 99 5.31 -3.33 -4.24
C VAL A 99 3.96 -2.76 -4.69
N THR A 100 3.16 -2.25 -3.75
CA THR A 100 1.86 -1.62 -4.05
C THR A 100 2.02 -0.43 -4.99
N LEU A 101 3.01 0.43 -4.75
CA LEU A 101 3.35 1.58 -5.59
C LEU A 101 3.71 1.14 -7.01
N ALA A 102 4.58 0.14 -7.14
CA ALA A 102 5.01 -0.39 -8.43
C ALA A 102 3.83 -0.97 -9.22
N ILE A 103 2.96 -1.75 -8.57
CA ILE A 103 1.76 -2.30 -9.19
C ILE A 103 0.80 -1.18 -9.60
N ALA A 104 0.58 -0.16 -8.77
CA ALA A 104 -0.28 0.97 -9.10
C ALA A 104 0.25 1.79 -10.29
N ALA A 105 1.57 1.98 -10.38
CA ALA A 105 2.23 2.68 -11.47
C ALA A 105 2.25 1.88 -12.78
N ALA A 106 2.14 0.55 -12.72
CA ALA A 106 2.28 -0.32 -13.90
C ALA A 106 1.09 -0.26 -14.87
N GLY A 107 1.41 -0.12 -16.17
CA GLY A 107 0.47 -0.29 -17.28
C GLY A 107 -0.38 0.94 -17.61
N PRO A 108 -1.02 0.95 -18.79
CA PRO A 108 -1.78 2.10 -19.29
C PRO A 108 -3.12 2.28 -18.57
N ALA A 109 -3.81 3.39 -18.83
CA ALA A 109 -5.09 3.73 -18.18
C ALA A 109 -6.20 2.71 -18.41
N ASP A 110 -6.19 2.04 -19.57
CA ASP A 110 -7.14 1.02 -19.99
C ASP A 110 -6.71 -0.41 -19.58
N ARG A 111 -5.74 -0.57 -18.67
CA ARG A 111 -5.21 -1.88 -18.27
C ARG A 111 -6.28 -2.85 -17.75
N TYR A 112 -7.37 -2.37 -17.16
CA TYR A 112 -8.45 -3.22 -16.67
C TYR A 112 -9.15 -4.04 -17.78
N ARG A 113 -9.10 -3.59 -19.04
CA ARG A 113 -9.68 -4.32 -20.19
C ARG A 113 -8.70 -5.34 -20.78
N ASN A 114 -7.46 -4.90 -20.97
CA ASN A 114 -6.47 -5.67 -21.73
C ASN A 114 -5.58 -6.55 -20.83
N ARG A 115 -5.52 -6.24 -19.52
CA ARG A 115 -4.65 -6.86 -18.51
C ARG A 115 -5.37 -6.95 -17.15
N PRO A 116 -6.50 -7.67 -17.07
CA PRO A 116 -7.28 -7.75 -15.83
C PRO A 116 -6.49 -8.34 -14.65
N TRP A 117 -5.43 -9.11 -14.92
CA TRP A 117 -4.53 -9.63 -13.89
C TRP A 117 -3.85 -8.54 -13.06
N LEU A 118 -3.54 -7.36 -13.62
CA LEU A 118 -2.86 -6.27 -12.90
C LEU A 118 -3.74 -5.65 -11.81
N PRO A 119 -4.98 -5.21 -12.09
CA PRO A 119 -5.90 -4.74 -11.05
C PRO A 119 -6.25 -5.81 -10.02
N LEU A 120 -6.37 -7.07 -10.44
CA LEU A 120 -6.62 -8.18 -9.52
C LEU A 120 -5.44 -8.43 -8.58
N LEU A 121 -4.21 -8.40 -9.09
CA LEU A 121 -3.00 -8.48 -8.29
C LEU A 121 -2.91 -7.31 -7.31
N ALA A 122 -3.26 -6.09 -7.74
CA ALA A 122 -3.28 -4.92 -6.87
C ALA A 122 -4.21 -5.12 -5.65
N ALA A 123 -5.43 -5.61 -5.87
CA ALA A 123 -6.36 -5.92 -4.79
C ALA A 123 -5.87 -7.10 -3.92
N LEU A 124 -5.32 -8.14 -4.55
CA LEU A 124 -4.77 -9.32 -3.87
C LEU A 124 -3.62 -8.95 -2.91
N VAL A 125 -2.78 -7.98 -3.29
CA VAL A 125 -1.69 -7.48 -2.42
C VAL A 125 -2.24 -6.55 -1.34
N ALA A 126 -3.18 -5.66 -1.67
CA ALA A 126 -3.69 -4.66 -0.73
C ALA A 126 -4.53 -5.26 0.41
N LEU A 127 -5.33 -6.31 0.15
CA LEU A 127 -6.25 -6.88 1.14
C LEU A 127 -5.53 -7.49 2.37
N PRO A 128 -4.52 -8.38 2.21
CA PRO A 128 -3.76 -8.91 3.34
C PRO A 128 -3.05 -7.81 4.14
N GLN A 129 -2.49 -6.81 3.46
CA GLN A 129 -1.83 -5.68 4.12
C GLN A 129 -2.82 -4.92 5.02
N ALA A 130 -4.02 -4.62 4.52
CA ALA A 130 -5.06 -3.97 5.32
C ALA A 130 -5.56 -4.85 6.47
N ALA A 131 -5.59 -6.17 6.31
CA ALA A 131 -5.95 -7.09 7.39
C ALA A 131 -4.92 -7.07 8.53
N VAL A 132 -3.63 -7.10 8.19
CA VAL A 132 -2.53 -6.97 9.18
C VAL A 132 -2.58 -5.60 9.86
N ALA A 133 -2.73 -4.52 9.09
CA ALA A 133 -2.88 -3.17 9.61
C ALA A 133 -4.10 -3.05 10.56
N GLY A 134 -5.22 -3.68 10.22
CA GLY A 134 -6.40 -3.74 11.08
C GLY A 134 -6.16 -4.50 12.38
N ARG A 135 -5.45 -5.63 12.35
CA ARG A 135 -5.03 -6.33 13.57
C ARG A 135 -4.18 -5.44 14.46
N TYR A 136 -3.22 -4.71 13.89
CA TYR A 136 -2.40 -3.77 14.66
C TYR A 136 -3.22 -2.64 15.28
N LEU A 137 -4.09 -2.01 14.47
CA LEU A 137 -4.89 -0.85 14.88
C LEU A 137 -5.94 -1.19 15.93
N PHE A 138 -6.61 -2.33 15.82
CA PHE A 138 -7.75 -2.69 16.67
C PHE A 138 -7.43 -3.69 17.79
N HIS A 139 -6.27 -4.35 17.74
CA HIS A 139 -5.87 -5.34 18.73
C HIS A 139 -4.51 -5.04 19.35
N GLN A 140 -3.45 -4.94 18.56
CA GLN A 140 -2.08 -4.83 19.08
C GLN A 140 -1.88 -3.55 19.90
N MET A 141 -2.05 -2.37 19.29
CA MET A 141 -1.88 -1.07 19.96
C MET A 141 -2.81 -0.89 21.18
N PRO A 142 -4.14 -1.09 21.06
CA PRO A 142 -5.05 -0.82 22.18
C PRO A 142 -5.03 -1.88 23.28
N LYS A 143 -4.86 -3.18 22.96
CA LYS A 143 -5.04 -4.27 23.93
C LYS A 143 -3.73 -4.86 24.44
N VAL A 144 -2.71 -4.94 23.58
CA VAL A 144 -1.42 -5.57 23.92
C VAL A 144 -0.43 -4.51 24.40
N ASP A 145 -0.13 -3.53 23.55
CA ASP A 145 0.88 -2.50 23.87
C ASP A 145 0.31 -1.44 24.81
N LYS A 146 -1.02 -1.26 24.82
CA LYS A 146 -1.73 -0.22 25.58
C LYS A 146 -1.16 1.17 25.33
N ALA A 147 -0.74 1.41 24.09
CA ALA A 147 -0.11 2.64 23.62
C ALA A 147 -0.41 2.80 22.13
N TRP A 148 -0.38 4.04 21.66
CA TRP A 148 -0.66 4.38 20.27
C TRP A 148 0.58 4.93 19.60
N CYS A 149 0.77 4.54 18.35
CA CYS A 149 1.82 5.04 17.49
C CYS A 149 1.16 5.87 16.37
N PRO A 150 1.26 7.22 16.36
CA PRO A 150 0.69 8.05 15.29
C PRO A 150 1.19 7.64 13.90
N TRP A 151 2.47 7.29 13.76
CA TRP A 151 3.06 6.84 12.50
C TRP A 151 2.41 5.56 11.97
N CYS A 152 2.13 4.63 12.88
CA CYS A 152 1.49 3.34 12.60
C CYS A 152 0.00 3.52 12.29
N VAL A 153 -0.67 4.50 12.93
CA VAL A 153 -2.05 4.88 12.58
C VAL A 153 -2.10 5.46 11.17
N VAL A 154 -1.19 6.38 10.83
CA VAL A 154 -1.09 6.93 9.47
C VAL A 154 -0.88 5.80 8.46
N ASP A 155 0.06 4.90 8.72
CA ASP A 155 0.32 3.75 7.87
C ASP A 155 -0.89 2.83 7.72
N ALA A 156 -1.58 2.49 8.82
CA ALA A 156 -2.79 1.68 8.76
C ALA A 156 -3.89 2.32 7.89
N LEU A 157 -4.09 3.64 8.01
CA LEU A 157 -5.00 4.39 7.15
C LEU A 157 -4.60 4.32 5.66
N THR A 158 -3.29 4.31 5.36
CA THR A 158 -2.81 4.16 3.99
C THR A 158 -3.18 2.81 3.38
N HIS A 159 -3.11 1.73 4.17
CA HIS A 159 -3.53 0.40 3.73
C HIS A 159 -5.04 0.31 3.47
N PHE A 160 -5.87 0.86 4.36
CA PHE A 160 -7.32 0.91 4.13
C PHE A 160 -7.69 1.73 2.90
N ALA A 161 -7.06 2.90 2.73
CA ALA A 161 -7.29 3.74 1.56
C ALA A 161 -6.83 3.04 0.27
N THR A 162 -5.72 2.30 0.30
CA THR A 162 -5.26 1.48 -0.82
C THR A 162 -6.30 0.44 -1.23
N VAL A 163 -6.90 -0.27 -0.28
CA VAL A 163 -7.99 -1.23 -0.56
C VAL A 163 -9.18 -0.51 -1.21
N ALA A 164 -9.63 0.60 -0.62
CA ALA A 164 -10.76 1.37 -1.15
C ALA A 164 -10.52 1.84 -2.60
N LEU A 165 -9.28 2.23 -2.94
CA LEU A 165 -8.92 2.73 -4.27
C LEU A 165 -8.65 1.62 -5.30
N THR A 166 -8.18 0.44 -4.88
CA THR A 166 -7.91 -0.70 -5.77
C THR A 166 -9.19 -1.45 -6.16
N LEU A 167 -10.18 -1.51 -5.27
CA LEU A 167 -11.41 -2.28 -5.47
C LEU A 167 -12.18 -1.93 -6.76
N PRO A 168 -12.43 -0.66 -7.11
CA PRO A 168 -13.22 -0.33 -8.29
C PRO A 168 -12.60 -0.80 -9.61
N GLU A 169 -11.27 -0.77 -9.73
CA GLU A 169 -10.56 -1.26 -10.92
C GLU A 169 -10.55 -2.80 -10.95
N ALA A 170 -10.30 -3.44 -9.79
CA ALA A 170 -10.30 -4.89 -9.65
C ALA A 170 -11.68 -5.52 -9.93
N LEU A 171 -12.77 -4.91 -9.46
CA LEU A 171 -14.13 -5.37 -9.73
C LEU A 171 -14.48 -5.28 -11.22
N LYS A 172 -14.04 -4.22 -11.91
CA LYS A 172 -14.21 -4.10 -13.37
C LYS A 172 -13.43 -5.17 -14.12
N ALA A 173 -12.19 -5.44 -13.69
CA ALA A 173 -11.36 -6.49 -14.25
C ALA A 173 -11.99 -7.88 -14.02
N GLY A 174 -12.45 -8.19 -12.81
CA GLY A 174 -13.12 -9.45 -12.48
C GLY A 174 -14.36 -9.70 -13.33
N ARG A 175 -15.22 -8.69 -13.49
CA ARG A 175 -16.41 -8.79 -14.37
C ARG A 175 -16.07 -9.06 -15.83
N SER A 176 -14.93 -8.56 -16.31
CA SER A 176 -14.48 -8.79 -17.69
C SER A 176 -13.99 -10.23 -17.94
N LEU A 177 -13.64 -10.95 -16.87
CA LEU A 177 -13.22 -12.35 -16.92
C LEU A 177 -14.37 -13.34 -16.68
N MET A 178 -15.51 -12.89 -16.15
CA MET A 178 -16.68 -13.74 -15.96
C MET A 178 -17.34 -14.07 -17.31
N PRO A 179 -17.71 -15.35 -17.57
CA PRO A 179 -18.45 -15.72 -18.77
C PRO A 179 -19.77 -14.94 -18.87
N LYS A 180 -20.12 -14.47 -20.08
CA LYS A 180 -21.44 -13.90 -20.36
C LYS A 180 -22.49 -15.01 -20.19
N GLY A 181 -23.20 -15.05 -19.05
CA GLY A 181 -24.24 -16.03 -18.77
C GLY A 181 -24.29 -16.58 -17.34
N ALA A 182 -23.43 -16.11 -16.43
CA ALA A 182 -23.44 -16.50 -15.02
C ALA A 182 -24.21 -15.50 -14.14
N ILE A 183 -25.49 -15.23 -14.46
CA ILE A 183 -26.55 -14.76 -13.53
C ILE A 183 -27.87 -15.32 -14.05
#